data_AF-A0A077XWL6-F1
#
_entry.id   AF-A0A077XWL6-F1
#
_cell.length_a   1.000
_cell.length_b   1.000
_cell.length_c   1.000
_cell.angle_alpha   90.00
_cell.angle_beta   90.00
_cell.angle_gamma   90.00
#
_symmetry.space_group_name_H-M   'P 1'
#
loop_
_entity.id
_entity.type
_entity.pdbx_description
1 polymer ?
#
loop_
_entity_poly.entity_id
_entity_poly.type
_entity_poly.pdbx_seq_one_letter_code
_entity_poly.pdbx_strand_id
1 'polypeptide(L)' 'MERIFPINSPNIEKIVVNSYGKVRRAKLFYLRGLTGKAARIKSKRI' A
#
# COMPACT_ATOMS: atom_id res chain seq x y z
N MET A 1 2.17 3.66 -11.19
CA MET A 1 2.95 4.81 -10.68
C MET A 1 3.26 4.55 -9.22
N GLU A 2 4.53 4.42 -8.86
CA GLU A 2 4.97 4.34 -7.45
C GLU A 2 5.45 5.73 -7.01
N ARG A 3 5.17 6.12 -5.76
CA ARG A 3 5.63 7.39 -5.17
C ARG A 3 6.20 7.12 -3.78
N ILE A 4 7.31 7.77 -3.45
CA ILE A 4 7.94 7.72 -2.13
C ILE A 4 7.65 9.05 -1.43
N PHE A 5 7.06 8.98 -0.24
CA PHE A 5 6.71 10.15 0.54
C PHE A 5 7.53 10.19 1.84
N PRO A 6 8.25 11.29 2.12
CA PRO A 6 8.87 11.52 3.43
C PRO A 6 7.80 11.78 4.49
N ILE A 7 7.83 11.05 5.61
CA ILE A 7 6.78 11.08 6.66
C ILE A 7 6.66 12.45 7.34
N ASN A 8 7.78 13.14 7.56
CA ASN A 8 7.83 14.41 8.28
C ASN A 8 7.90 15.64 7.36
N SER A 9 7.47 15.51 6.10
CA SER A 9 7.50 16.64 5.17
C SER A 9 6.35 17.62 5.44
N PRO A 10 6.62 18.94 5.48
CA PRO A 10 5.58 19.95 5.67
C PRO A 10 4.59 20.03 4.49
N ASN A 11 4.93 19.43 3.34
CA ASN A 11 4.06 19.43 2.15
C ASN A 11 2.92 18.39 2.25
N ILE A 12 2.87 17.57 3.29
CA ILE A 12 1.84 16.54 3.49
C ILE A 12 0.91 16.99 4.61
N GLU A 13 -0.34 17.31 4.25
CA GLU A 13 -1.35 17.75 5.22
C GLU A 13 -1.82 16.62 6.13
N LYS A 14 -2.20 15.47 5.55
CA LYS A 14 -2.72 14.32 6.31
C LYS A 14 -2.52 12.99 5.57
N ILE A 15 -2.21 11.94 6.32
CA ILE A 15 -2.20 10.56 5.83
C ILE A 15 -3.39 9.81 6.45
N VAL A 16 -4.36 9.42 5.62
CA VAL A 16 -5.54 8.64 6.05
C VAL A 16 -5.47 7.23 5.47
N VAL A 17 -5.67 6.22 6.33
CA VAL A 17 -5.72 4.81 5.90
C VAL A 17 -7.15 4.47 5.47
N ASN A 18 -7.35 4.21 4.18
CA ASN A 18 -8.67 3.88 3.65
C ASN A 18 -9.09 2.42 3.92
N SER A 19 -8.13 1.48 3.90
CA SER A 19 -8.40 0.06 4.16
C SER A 19 -7.16 -0.68 4.65
N TYR A 20 -7.36 -1.71 5.46
CA TYR A 20 -6.31 -2.61 5.92
C TYR A 20 -6.26 -3.88 5.06
N GLY A 21 -5.09 -4.22 4.52
CA GLY A 21 -4.84 -5.46 3.80
C GLY A 21 -4.13 -6.51 4.65
N LYS A 22 -4.41 -7.80 4.42
CA LYS A 22 -3.67 -8.91 5.03
C LYS A 22 -2.53 -9.35 4.11
N VAL A 23 -1.29 -9.09 4.53
CA VAL A 23 -0.07 -9.49 3.82
C VAL A 23 0.91 -10.19 4.77
N ARG A 24 1.80 -11.03 4.24
CA ARG A 24 2.82 -11.75 5.04
C ARG A 24 4.22 -11.13 4.92
N ARG A 25 4.49 -10.39 3.85
CA ARG A 25 5.81 -9.77 3.58
C ARG A 25 5.76 -8.30 3.97
N ALA A 26 6.85 -7.78 4.54
CA ALA A 26 6.98 -6.36 4.87
C ALA A 26 7.13 -5.47 3.61
N LYS A 27 7.85 -5.97 2.60
CA LYS A 27 8.03 -5.29 1.30
C LYS A 27 7.19 -5.99 0.23
N LEU A 28 6.36 -5.24 -0.48
CA LEU A 28 5.40 -5.75 -1.46
C LEU A 28 5.86 -5.59 -2.92
N PHE A 29 7.18 -5.70 -3.18
CA PHE A 29 7.74 -5.54 -4.52
C PHE A 29 7.21 -6.55 -5.54
N TYR A 30 6.72 -7.71 -5.09
CA TYR A 30 6.11 -8.71 -5.97
C TYR A 30 4.85 -8.20 -6.67
N LEU A 31 4.20 -7.15 -6.16
CA LEU A 31 3.05 -6.53 -6.82
C LEU A 31 3.43 -5.81 -8.12
N ARG A 32 4.71 -5.46 -8.32
CA ARG A 32 5.18 -4.78 -9.55
C ARG A 32 4.97 -5.60 -10.82
N GLY A 33 5.02 -6.93 -10.70
CA GLY A 33 4.81 -7.84 -11.83
C GLY A 33 3.37 -8.34 -11.97
N LEU A 34 2.46 -7.95 -11.07
CA LEU A 34 1.07 -8.41 -11.07
C LEU A 34 0.15 -7.31 -11.58
N THR A 35 -0.84 -7.66 -12.38
CA THR A 35 -1.84 -6.72 -12.93
C THR A 35 -3.26 -7.22 -12.71
N GLY A 36 -4.23 -6.31 -12.74
CA GLY A 36 -5.65 -6.61 -12.66
C GLY A 36 -6.05 -7.38 -11.39
N LYS A 37 -6.80 -8.49 -11.57
CA LYS A 37 -7.32 -9.31 -10.46
C LYS A 37 -6.21 -9.97 -9.63
N ALA A 38 -5.04 -10.23 -10.22
CA ALA A 38 -3.93 -10.90 -9.56
C ALA A 38 -3.22 -10.01 -8.52
N ALA A 39 -3.25 -8.69 -8.70
CA ALA A 39 -2.66 -7.73 -7.77
C ALA A 39 -3.56 -7.40 -6.55
N ARG A 40 -4.78 -7.97 -6.49
CA ARG A 40 -5.75 -7.66 -5.44
C ARG A 40 -5.32 -8.25 -4.09
N ILE A 41 -5.08 -7.38 -3.12
CA ILE A 41 -4.79 -7.78 -1.73
C ILE A 41 -6.12 -8.03 -1.01
N LYS A 42 -6.20 -9.13 -0.25
CA LYS A 42 -7.37 -9.44 0.60
C LYS A 42 -7.44 -8.44 1.76
N SER A 43 -8.63 -7.92 2.04
CA SER A 43 -8.84 -7.08 3.21
C SER A 43 -8.62 -7.87 4.49
N LYS A 44 -8.02 -7.20 5.49
CA LYS A 44 -7.96 -7.71 6.86
C LYS A 44 -9.30 -7.39 7.49
N ARG A 45 -10.19 -8.40 7.56
CA ARG A 45 -11.33 -8.35 8.48
C ARG A 45 -10.74 -8.49 9.89
N ILE A 46 -10.94 -7.46 10.71
CA ILE A 46 -10.73 -7.55 12.15
C ILE A 46 -11.89 -8.37 12.71
#